data_AF-A0A944RZ33-F1
#
_entry.id   AF-A0A944RZ33-F1
#
_cell.length_a   1.000
_cell.length_b   1.000
_cell.length_c   1.000
_cell.angle_alpha   90.00
_cell.angle_beta   90.00
_cell.angle_gamma   90.00
#
_symmetry.space_group_name_H-M   'P 1'
#
loop_
_entity.id
_entity.type
_entity.pdbx_description
1 polymer ?
#
loop_
_entity_poly.entity_id
_entity_poly.type
_entity_poly.pdbx_seq_one_letter_code
_entity_poly.pdbx_strand_id
1 'polypeptide(L)'
;MNTHRSGRTYAGGGWIFALLFASLVTAHASPIDHLAGIDLTQHLRGGGVSKDGIPAMTNPSSVPAGEAFHIDDQDPVIGVYLDGIARAYPESIGWWHEIVNDQIGDRFITVTLCPLTGTPQVFDATDENGEQIEFGVSGLLINSNLVMYDRRDNSTLYPQMIYTAINGDDEGERLTLLPVVHTTFARWKQLHPDTQVVEFGTGLERYGTRIQTAYADELRFDRYPYGDYRTNDSYLLFSWTTSTPDLSVFDTKDLVLGVCIGDELRAYPFSRMGRQAVINDELGGQSLLVIYEQGTTIPYSRVVEGRTLTFYEVEGSGDLPVWFEDVETRSLWNMAGQAVDGPLSGSQLEQIPAYNSMWFAWHTYWPQTSIWEGDGIIDEPLPITAVLEPGDGAVPSSVSLHQNFPNPFNPTTRIHFDLPRDEEMRLTIYNITGQRIRHLADGFHRAGAYQITWDGRDDAGSAVASGAYVYRLELVDQGTVTSRRMVLAR
;
A
#
# COMPACT_ATOMS: atom_id res chain seq x y z
N MET A 1 -66.09 11.70 0.69
CA MET A 1 -65.25 10.55 1.08
C MET A 1 -64.35 10.18 -0.08
N ASN A 2 -63.06 10.05 0.21
CA ASN A 2 -61.94 9.67 -0.66
C ASN A 2 -61.52 10.62 -1.79
N THR A 3 -60.42 11.30 -1.47
CA THR A 3 -59.58 12.19 -2.27
C THR A 3 -58.73 11.43 -3.29
N HIS A 4 -58.72 11.92 -4.53
CA HIS A 4 -57.71 11.64 -5.54
C HIS A 4 -56.31 12.09 -5.06
N ARG A 5 -55.32 11.19 -5.16
CA ARG A 5 -53.89 11.56 -5.25
C ARG A 5 -53.28 10.88 -6.46
N SER A 6 -52.82 11.72 -7.39
CA SER A 6 -52.00 11.40 -8.54
C SER A 6 -50.58 10.97 -8.09
N GLY A 7 -50.16 9.77 -8.45
CA GLY A 7 -48.76 9.35 -8.35
C GLY A 7 -47.95 9.95 -9.49
N ARG A 8 -47.03 10.88 -9.16
CA ARG A 8 -45.94 11.27 -10.05
C ARG A 8 -44.82 10.26 -9.90
N THR A 9 -44.48 9.58 -10.99
CA THR A 9 -43.22 8.88 -11.19
C THR A 9 -42.08 9.90 -11.25
N TYR A 10 -41.16 9.86 -10.29
CA TYR A 10 -39.85 10.49 -10.40
C TYR A 10 -38.87 9.44 -10.95
N ALA A 11 -38.44 9.64 -12.19
CA ALA A 11 -37.25 8.99 -12.73
C ALA A 11 -36.03 9.65 -12.06
N GLY A 12 -35.39 8.95 -11.14
CA GLY A 12 -34.08 9.31 -10.63
C GLY A 12 -33.03 8.82 -11.62
N GLY A 13 -32.55 9.71 -12.49
CA GLY A 13 -31.37 9.45 -13.30
C GLY A 13 -30.15 9.38 -12.39
N GLY A 14 -29.68 8.17 -12.10
CA GLY A 14 -28.37 7.94 -11.52
C GLY A 14 -27.30 8.29 -12.55
N TRP A 15 -26.59 9.39 -12.32
CA TRP A 15 -25.35 9.67 -13.03
C TRP A 15 -24.27 8.76 -12.46
N ILE A 16 -24.03 7.63 -13.13
CA ILE A 16 -22.84 6.83 -12.91
C ILE A 16 -21.68 7.63 -13.50
N PHE A 17 -20.91 8.31 -12.64
CA PHE A 17 -19.59 8.79 -13.04
C PHE A 17 -18.68 7.57 -13.16
N ALA A 18 -18.50 7.08 -14.38
CA ALA A 18 -17.36 6.23 -14.70
C ALA A 18 -16.10 7.11 -14.63
N LEU A 19 -15.43 7.08 -13.47
CA LEU A 19 -14.09 7.61 -13.34
C LEU A 19 -13.15 6.65 -14.08
N LEU A 20 -12.90 6.95 -15.35
CA LEU A 20 -11.75 6.45 -16.08
C LEU A 20 -10.51 7.08 -15.43
N PHE A 21 -9.89 6.37 -14.49
CA PHE A 21 -8.52 6.64 -14.11
C PHE A 21 -7.63 6.22 -15.28
N ALA A 22 -7.33 7.17 -16.15
CA ALA A 22 -6.19 7.06 -17.02
C ALA A 22 -4.95 7.17 -16.11
N SER A 23 -4.39 6.03 -15.72
CA SER A 23 -3.04 6.00 -15.17
C SER A 23 -2.12 6.60 -16.24
N LEU A 24 -1.57 7.77 -15.94
CA LEU A 24 -0.46 8.31 -16.71
C LEU A 24 0.74 7.43 -16.40
N VAL A 25 0.84 6.30 -17.11
CA VAL A 25 2.07 5.52 -17.21
C VAL A 25 3.02 6.36 -18.06
N THR A 26 3.65 7.35 -17.42
CA THR A 26 4.87 7.94 -17.95
C THR A 26 5.87 6.82 -18.11
N ALA A 27 6.28 6.58 -19.37
CA ALA A 27 7.34 5.65 -19.73
C ALA A 27 8.62 6.04 -19.01
N HIS A 28 8.85 5.42 -17.86
CA HIS A 28 10.12 5.43 -17.15
C HIS A 28 10.86 4.15 -17.53
N ALA A 29 12.18 4.25 -17.61
CA ALA A 29 13.07 3.10 -17.77
C ALA A 29 12.76 2.02 -16.72
N SER A 30 12.99 0.77 -17.13
CA SER A 30 12.49 -0.42 -16.46
C SER A 30 13.50 -0.88 -15.41
N PRO A 31 13.05 -1.40 -14.25
CA PRO A 31 13.93 -2.07 -13.29
C PRO A 31 14.84 -3.13 -13.93
N ILE A 32 14.51 -3.65 -15.12
CA ILE A 32 15.33 -4.60 -15.90
C ILE A 32 16.66 -4.02 -16.38
N ASP A 33 16.83 -2.71 -16.45
CA ASP A 33 17.98 -2.10 -17.11
C ASP A 33 19.34 -2.51 -16.50
N HIS A 34 19.39 -2.96 -15.24
CA HIS A 34 20.62 -3.52 -14.66
C HIS A 34 20.87 -5.00 -15.03
N LEU A 35 19.85 -5.73 -15.47
CA LEU A 35 20.00 -7.02 -16.16
C LEU A 35 20.21 -6.83 -17.66
N ALA A 36 20.12 -5.62 -18.19
CA ALA A 36 20.36 -5.35 -19.60
C ALA A 36 21.79 -5.77 -19.97
N GLY A 37 21.89 -6.68 -20.94
CA GLY A 37 23.15 -7.27 -21.39
C GLY A 37 23.52 -8.59 -20.72
N ILE A 38 22.75 -9.08 -19.73
CA ILE A 38 22.84 -10.46 -19.25
C ILE A 38 21.91 -11.33 -20.09
N ASP A 39 22.47 -12.32 -20.78
CA ASP A 39 21.68 -13.37 -21.44
C ASP A 39 21.12 -14.33 -20.38
N LEU A 40 19.92 -14.02 -19.88
CA LEU A 40 19.25 -14.77 -18.82
C LEU A 40 18.97 -16.23 -19.21
N THR A 41 18.93 -16.56 -20.51
CA THR A 41 18.74 -17.93 -20.97
C THR A 41 19.90 -18.85 -20.54
N GLN A 42 21.11 -18.31 -20.35
CA GLN A 42 22.29 -19.05 -19.86
C GLN A 42 22.20 -19.39 -18.36
N HIS A 43 21.31 -18.72 -17.64
CA HIS A 43 21.12 -18.87 -16.20
C HIS A 43 19.97 -19.81 -15.83
N LEU A 44 19.20 -20.31 -16.81
CA LEU A 44 18.14 -21.28 -16.60
C LEU A 44 18.68 -22.58 -15.97
N ARG A 45 17.99 -23.08 -14.95
CA ARG A 45 18.27 -24.37 -14.29
C ARG A 45 16.98 -25.18 -14.18
N GLY A 46 17.06 -26.50 -14.28
CA GLY A 46 15.91 -27.36 -14.05
C GLY A 46 15.54 -27.41 -12.57
N GLY A 47 14.26 -27.19 -12.25
CA GLY A 47 13.70 -27.29 -10.90
C GLY A 47 13.36 -28.72 -10.46
N GLY A 48 13.78 -29.73 -11.22
CA GLY A 48 13.53 -31.15 -10.91
C GLY A 48 12.20 -31.70 -11.42
N VAL A 49 11.39 -30.89 -12.11
CA VAL A 49 10.17 -31.31 -12.81
C VAL A 49 10.25 -30.94 -14.29
N SER A 50 9.53 -31.67 -15.15
CA SER A 50 9.36 -31.28 -16.55
C SER A 50 8.39 -30.09 -16.68
N LYS A 51 8.35 -29.50 -17.87
CA LYS A 51 7.26 -28.59 -18.28
C LYS A 51 5.89 -29.18 -17.93
N ASP A 52 5.04 -28.37 -17.29
CA ASP A 52 3.74 -28.73 -16.71
C ASP A 52 3.77 -29.93 -15.72
N GLY A 53 4.94 -30.27 -15.17
CA GLY A 53 5.05 -31.26 -14.10
C GLY A 53 4.35 -30.79 -12.82
N ILE A 54 4.23 -29.47 -12.66
CA ILE A 54 3.35 -28.79 -11.71
C ILE A 54 2.23 -28.15 -12.57
N PRO A 55 0.96 -28.55 -12.40
CA PRO A 55 -0.10 -28.11 -13.29
C PRO A 55 -0.61 -26.72 -12.90
N ALA A 56 -0.46 -25.72 -13.78
CA ALA A 56 -1.07 -24.41 -13.62
C ALA A 56 -2.59 -24.48 -13.83
N MET A 57 -3.35 -23.79 -12.98
CA MET A 57 -4.82 -23.72 -13.08
C MET A 57 -5.25 -22.71 -14.14
N THR A 58 -6.39 -22.96 -14.78
CA THR A 58 -7.00 -22.05 -15.76
C THR A 58 -8.49 -21.91 -15.49
N ASN A 59 -8.94 -20.67 -15.21
CA ASN A 59 -10.31 -20.32 -14.84
C ASN A 59 -10.90 -21.28 -13.78
N PRO A 60 -10.22 -21.43 -12.63
CA PRO A 60 -10.74 -22.28 -11.57
C PRO A 60 -12.07 -21.75 -11.03
N SER A 61 -12.83 -22.63 -10.39
CA SER A 61 -14.06 -22.23 -9.69
C SER A 61 -13.72 -21.42 -8.45
N SER A 62 -14.65 -20.56 -8.05
CA SER A 62 -14.56 -19.79 -6.82
C SER A 62 -15.89 -19.76 -6.10
N VAL A 63 -15.82 -19.71 -4.77
CA VAL A 63 -16.98 -19.68 -3.88
C VAL A 63 -16.95 -18.45 -2.98
N PRO A 64 -18.10 -17.95 -2.50
CA PRO A 64 -18.12 -16.91 -1.48
C PRO A 64 -17.32 -17.32 -0.23
N ALA A 65 -16.71 -16.36 0.48
CA ALA A 65 -15.91 -16.64 1.67
C ALA A 65 -16.62 -17.48 2.76
N GLY A 66 -17.93 -17.36 2.90
CA GLY A 66 -18.73 -18.15 3.85
C GLY A 66 -18.94 -19.62 3.45
N GLU A 67 -18.59 -19.99 2.22
CA GLU A 67 -18.71 -21.34 1.65
C GLU A 67 -17.34 -21.98 1.38
N ALA A 68 -16.25 -21.27 1.62
CA ALA A 68 -14.88 -21.73 1.47
C ALA A 68 -14.45 -22.56 2.69
N PHE A 69 -14.79 -23.85 2.72
CA PHE A 69 -14.49 -24.75 3.84
C PHE A 69 -13.09 -25.37 3.79
N HIS A 70 -12.33 -25.11 2.72
CA HIS A 70 -10.98 -25.63 2.48
C HIS A 70 -9.86 -24.74 3.02
N ILE A 71 -10.20 -23.60 3.62
CA ILE A 71 -9.24 -22.61 4.13
C ILE A 71 -9.63 -22.14 5.54
N ASP A 72 -8.63 -22.01 6.41
CA ASP A 72 -8.76 -21.47 7.76
C ASP A 72 -8.44 -19.97 7.83
N ASP A 73 -8.95 -19.30 8.86
CA ASP A 73 -8.76 -17.85 9.08
C ASP A 73 -7.29 -17.40 9.15
N GLN A 74 -6.39 -18.27 9.60
CA GLN A 74 -4.97 -17.96 9.73
C GLN A 74 -4.16 -18.32 8.49
N ASP A 75 -4.78 -18.99 7.50
CA ASP A 75 -4.08 -19.38 6.30
C ASP A 75 -3.73 -18.14 5.46
N PRO A 76 -2.52 -18.10 4.90
CA PRO A 76 -2.12 -17.02 4.03
C PRO A 76 -2.88 -17.08 2.70
N VAL A 77 -3.24 -15.90 2.20
CA VAL A 77 -3.90 -15.68 0.92
C VAL A 77 -3.19 -14.59 0.14
N ILE A 78 -3.20 -14.77 -1.17
CA ILE A 78 -2.90 -13.73 -2.14
C ILE A 78 -4.24 -13.06 -2.45
N GLY A 79 -4.44 -11.84 -1.97
CA GLY A 79 -5.65 -11.06 -2.18
C GLY A 79 -5.52 -10.15 -3.39
N VAL A 80 -6.53 -10.18 -4.26
CA VAL A 80 -6.63 -9.36 -5.47
C VAL A 80 -7.96 -8.61 -5.44
N TYR A 81 -7.91 -7.29 -5.61
CA TYR A 81 -9.10 -6.44 -5.73
C TYR A 81 -9.03 -5.66 -7.03
N LEU A 82 -9.88 -6.04 -8.00
CA LEU A 82 -9.91 -5.42 -9.32
C LEU A 82 -11.35 -5.13 -9.71
N ASP A 83 -11.59 -3.89 -10.17
CA ASP A 83 -12.89 -3.46 -10.72
C ASP A 83 -14.09 -3.79 -9.80
N GLY A 84 -13.91 -3.65 -8.48
CA GLY A 84 -14.93 -3.91 -7.47
C GLY A 84 -15.07 -5.36 -7.04
N ILE A 85 -14.25 -6.28 -7.57
CA ILE A 85 -14.30 -7.71 -7.28
C ILE A 85 -13.08 -8.08 -6.44
N ALA A 86 -13.34 -8.59 -5.23
CA ALA A 86 -12.31 -9.17 -4.36
C ALA A 86 -12.22 -10.69 -4.58
N ARG A 87 -11.00 -11.19 -4.80
CA ARG A 87 -10.70 -12.61 -4.91
C ARG A 87 -9.50 -12.98 -4.04
N ALA A 88 -9.64 -14.06 -3.29
CA ALA A 88 -8.60 -14.65 -2.47
C ALA A 88 -8.11 -15.94 -3.11
N TYR A 89 -6.80 -16.06 -3.24
CA TYR A 89 -6.12 -17.28 -3.67
C TYR A 89 -5.36 -17.84 -2.46
N PRO A 90 -5.80 -18.96 -1.87
CA PRO A 90 -5.04 -19.64 -0.82
C PRO A 90 -3.58 -19.85 -1.22
N GLU A 91 -2.61 -19.51 -0.36
CA GLU A 91 -1.18 -19.68 -0.67
C GLU A 91 -0.85 -21.17 -0.97
N SER A 92 -1.60 -22.09 -0.37
CA SER A 92 -1.50 -23.54 -0.61
C SER A 92 -1.75 -23.93 -2.07
N ILE A 93 -2.64 -23.25 -2.78
CA ILE A 93 -2.79 -23.41 -4.23
C ILE A 93 -1.48 -23.06 -4.92
N GLY A 94 -0.88 -21.93 -4.56
CA GLY A 94 0.41 -21.49 -5.10
C GLY A 94 1.56 -22.47 -4.83
N TRP A 95 1.56 -23.21 -3.71
CA TRP A 95 2.59 -24.22 -3.44
C TRP A 95 2.54 -25.41 -4.40
N TRP A 96 1.36 -25.75 -4.92
CA TRP A 96 1.12 -26.99 -5.66
C TRP A 96 0.75 -26.78 -7.13
N HIS A 97 0.38 -25.56 -7.50
CA HIS A 97 0.05 -25.14 -8.85
C HIS A 97 0.98 -24.06 -9.39
N GLU A 98 1.62 -23.26 -8.52
CA GLU A 98 2.50 -22.11 -8.79
C GLU A 98 1.88 -20.96 -9.61
N ILE A 99 0.92 -21.25 -10.48
CA ILE A 99 0.28 -20.35 -11.43
C ILE A 99 -1.22 -20.64 -11.47
N VAL A 100 -2.02 -19.59 -11.36
CA VAL A 100 -3.46 -19.57 -11.58
C VAL A 100 -3.77 -18.50 -12.62
N ASN A 101 -4.18 -18.93 -13.81
CA ASN A 101 -4.73 -18.04 -14.83
C ASN A 101 -6.23 -17.86 -14.56
N ASP A 102 -6.69 -16.63 -14.42
CA ASP A 102 -8.04 -16.35 -13.94
C ASP A 102 -8.65 -15.13 -14.62
N GLN A 103 -9.99 -15.09 -14.63
CA GLN A 103 -10.79 -14.00 -15.16
C GLN A 103 -11.51 -13.29 -13.99
N ILE A 104 -11.16 -12.03 -13.74
CA ILE A 104 -11.85 -11.16 -12.78
C ILE A 104 -12.54 -10.05 -13.56
N GLY A 105 -13.87 -10.09 -13.60
CA GLY A 105 -14.66 -9.18 -14.44
C GLY A 105 -14.23 -9.32 -15.90
N ASP A 106 -13.84 -8.22 -16.54
CA ASP A 106 -13.36 -8.20 -17.93
C ASP A 106 -11.84 -8.37 -18.05
N ARG A 107 -11.10 -8.47 -16.94
CA ARG A 107 -9.64 -8.63 -16.94
C ARG A 107 -9.20 -10.08 -16.81
N PHE A 108 -8.30 -10.48 -17.70
CA PHE A 108 -7.59 -11.75 -17.60
C PHE A 108 -6.27 -11.52 -16.87
N ILE A 109 -6.07 -12.23 -15.77
CA ILE A 109 -4.92 -12.08 -14.90
C ILE A 109 -4.22 -13.41 -14.72
N THR A 110 -2.95 -13.35 -14.35
CA THR A 110 -2.20 -14.51 -13.88
C THR A 110 -1.68 -14.25 -12.49
N VAL A 111 -2.15 -15.03 -11.53
CA VAL A 111 -1.66 -15.05 -10.15
C VAL A 111 -0.57 -16.11 -10.03
N THR A 112 0.55 -15.73 -9.46
CA THR A 112 1.72 -16.60 -9.34
C THR A 112 2.26 -16.59 -7.93
N LEU A 113 2.81 -17.73 -7.51
CA LEU A 113 3.57 -17.86 -6.28
C LEU A 113 4.74 -18.81 -6.53
N CYS A 114 5.96 -18.36 -6.29
CA CYS A 114 7.08 -19.29 -6.18
C CYS A 114 7.28 -19.67 -4.70
N PRO A 115 7.01 -20.93 -4.31
CA PRO A 115 7.18 -21.37 -2.92
C PRO A 115 8.64 -21.29 -2.44
N LEU A 116 9.61 -21.41 -3.36
CA LEU A 116 11.04 -21.40 -3.06
C LEU A 116 11.58 -20.01 -2.69
N THR A 117 10.89 -18.94 -3.09
CA THR A 117 11.30 -17.55 -2.86
C THR A 117 10.26 -16.74 -2.09
N GLY A 118 9.07 -17.29 -1.84
CA GLY A 118 8.00 -16.62 -1.11
C GLY A 118 7.45 -15.39 -1.85
N THR A 119 7.36 -15.47 -3.19
CA THR A 119 7.07 -14.34 -4.07
C THR A 119 5.69 -14.46 -4.73
N PRO A 120 4.63 -13.87 -4.12
CA PRO A 120 3.33 -13.77 -4.75
C PRO A 120 3.30 -12.56 -5.70
N GLN A 121 2.96 -12.78 -6.96
CA GLN A 121 2.83 -11.71 -7.96
C GLN A 121 1.61 -11.94 -8.83
N VAL A 122 0.98 -10.85 -9.25
CA VAL A 122 -0.20 -10.85 -10.10
C VAL A 122 0.08 -9.99 -11.31
N PHE A 123 -0.21 -10.52 -12.50
CA PHE A 123 0.02 -9.83 -13.75
C PHE A 123 -1.29 -9.62 -14.51
N ASP A 124 -1.42 -8.47 -15.17
CA ASP A 124 -2.34 -8.36 -16.31
C ASP A 124 -1.76 -9.24 -17.41
N ALA A 125 -2.46 -10.31 -17.75
CA ALA A 125 -1.98 -11.35 -18.64
C ALA A 125 -2.55 -11.11 -20.04
N THR A 126 -2.31 -9.90 -20.56
CA THR A 126 -2.74 -9.45 -21.87
C THR A 126 -1.52 -8.88 -22.61
N ASP A 127 -1.32 -9.30 -23.86
CA ASP A 127 -0.23 -8.79 -24.70
C ASP A 127 -0.51 -7.39 -25.25
N GLU A 128 0.46 -6.82 -25.96
CA GLU A 128 0.33 -5.49 -26.59
C GLU A 128 -0.81 -5.38 -27.63
N ASN A 129 -1.28 -6.51 -28.16
CA ASN A 129 -2.36 -6.59 -29.15
C ASN A 129 -3.74 -6.79 -28.48
N GLY A 130 -3.80 -6.94 -27.16
CA GLY A 130 -5.02 -7.21 -26.42
C GLY A 130 -5.40 -8.70 -26.36
N GLU A 131 -4.49 -9.60 -26.73
CA GLU A 131 -4.70 -11.04 -26.64
C GLU A 131 -4.31 -11.58 -25.26
N GLN A 132 -5.10 -12.54 -24.75
CA GLN A 132 -4.84 -13.16 -23.45
C GLN A 132 -3.62 -14.08 -23.51
N ILE A 133 -2.69 -13.90 -22.59
CA ILE A 133 -1.52 -14.76 -22.38
C ILE A 133 -1.85 -15.77 -21.28
N GLU A 134 -1.96 -17.05 -21.64
CA GLU A 134 -2.15 -18.11 -20.66
C GLU A 134 -0.80 -18.72 -20.29
N PHE A 135 -0.41 -18.64 -19.02
CA PHE A 135 0.87 -19.15 -18.54
C PHE A 135 0.79 -20.59 -18.03
N GLY A 136 1.85 -21.36 -18.29
CA GLY A 136 2.11 -22.64 -17.63
C GLY A 136 3.45 -22.66 -16.90
N VAL A 137 3.65 -23.69 -16.08
CA VAL A 137 4.92 -23.89 -15.34
C VAL A 137 5.95 -24.55 -16.26
N SER A 138 7.10 -23.90 -16.46
CA SER A 138 8.13 -24.44 -17.37
C SER A 138 8.96 -25.58 -16.77
N GLY A 139 8.98 -25.68 -15.43
CA GLY A 139 9.92 -26.53 -14.69
C GLY A 139 11.35 -25.98 -14.65
N LEU A 140 11.58 -24.77 -15.17
CA LEU A 140 12.83 -24.05 -15.12
C LEU A 140 12.80 -22.98 -14.03
N LEU A 141 14.00 -22.65 -13.54
CA LEU A 141 14.24 -21.64 -12.52
C LEU A 141 15.36 -20.70 -12.97
N ILE A 142 15.27 -19.44 -12.53
CA ILE A 142 16.40 -18.50 -12.46
C ILE A 142 16.50 -18.05 -11.01
N ASN A 143 17.69 -18.11 -10.41
CA ASN A 143 17.90 -17.74 -9.01
C ASN A 143 16.90 -18.38 -8.03
N SER A 144 16.62 -19.67 -8.23
CA SER A 144 15.64 -20.44 -7.45
C SER A 144 14.19 -20.00 -7.59
N ASN A 145 13.89 -19.07 -8.51
CA ASN A 145 12.56 -18.52 -8.74
C ASN A 145 11.95 -19.06 -10.04
N LEU A 146 10.62 -19.18 -10.03
CA LEU A 146 9.76 -19.67 -11.12
C LEU A 146 10.06 -18.99 -12.46
N VAL A 147 10.15 -19.80 -13.52
CA VAL A 147 10.05 -19.32 -14.92
C VAL A 147 8.75 -19.84 -15.51
N MET A 148 7.91 -18.93 -15.96
CA MET A 148 6.65 -19.22 -16.64
C MET A 148 6.91 -19.42 -18.13
N TYR A 149 6.02 -20.14 -18.82
CA TYR A 149 6.04 -20.20 -20.28
C TYR A 149 4.68 -19.81 -20.86
N ASP A 150 4.68 -19.15 -22.01
CA ASP A 150 3.46 -18.80 -22.75
C ASP A 150 2.88 -20.04 -23.45
N ARG A 151 1.61 -20.37 -23.20
CA ARG A 151 0.93 -21.51 -23.81
C ARG A 151 0.52 -21.30 -25.25
N ARG A 152 0.46 -20.06 -25.74
CA ARG A 152 0.10 -19.73 -27.13
C ARG A 152 1.13 -20.30 -28.10
N ASP A 153 2.41 -20.09 -27.79
CA ASP A 153 3.54 -20.51 -28.63
C ASP A 153 4.29 -21.74 -28.07
N ASN A 154 4.12 -22.03 -26.78
CA ASN A 154 4.80 -23.09 -26.04
C ASN A 154 6.32 -22.93 -25.87
N SER A 155 6.89 -21.76 -26.15
CA SER A 155 8.34 -21.53 -26.11
C SER A 155 8.79 -20.23 -25.45
N THR A 156 8.00 -19.15 -25.47
CA THR A 156 8.37 -17.89 -24.82
C THR A 156 8.41 -18.09 -23.30
N LEU A 157 9.49 -17.66 -22.66
CA LEU A 157 9.74 -17.79 -21.22
C LEU A 157 9.71 -16.42 -20.53
N TYR A 158 9.03 -16.36 -19.39
CA TYR A 158 8.93 -15.18 -18.53
C TYR A 158 9.41 -15.54 -17.12
N PRO A 159 10.62 -15.16 -16.70
CA PRO A 159 11.05 -15.28 -15.30
C PRO A 159 10.13 -14.44 -14.41
N GLN A 160 9.54 -15.04 -13.38
CA GLN A 160 8.50 -14.42 -12.57
C GLN A 160 8.96 -13.08 -11.97
N MET A 161 10.12 -13.05 -11.29
CA MET A 161 10.63 -11.83 -10.62
C MET A 161 10.88 -10.65 -11.57
N ILE A 162 11.16 -10.94 -12.85
CA ILE A 162 11.49 -9.95 -13.88
C ILE A 162 10.27 -9.57 -14.72
N TYR A 163 9.34 -10.53 -14.89
CA TYR A 163 8.07 -10.44 -15.61
C TYR A 163 8.22 -9.86 -17.03
N THR A 164 9.26 -10.29 -17.73
CA THR A 164 9.55 -9.89 -19.11
C THR A 164 10.07 -11.10 -19.87
N ALA A 165 9.61 -11.25 -21.11
CA ALA A 165 10.02 -12.32 -21.99
C ALA A 165 11.53 -12.25 -22.25
N ILE A 166 12.21 -13.39 -22.17
CA ILE A 166 13.68 -13.48 -22.31
C ILE A 166 14.14 -14.22 -23.56
N ASN A 167 13.20 -14.65 -24.41
CA ASN A 167 13.47 -15.37 -25.65
C ASN A 167 12.27 -15.31 -26.58
N GLY A 168 12.46 -15.74 -27.82
CA GLY A 168 11.39 -15.81 -28.81
C GLY A 168 11.15 -14.46 -29.49
N ASP A 169 10.08 -14.37 -30.27
CA ASP A 169 9.71 -13.16 -30.99
C ASP A 169 9.21 -12.05 -30.03
N ASP A 170 8.75 -12.45 -28.85
CA ASP A 170 8.25 -11.56 -27.79
C ASP A 170 9.36 -11.09 -26.84
N GLU A 171 10.65 -11.40 -27.09
CA GLU A 171 11.76 -11.02 -26.20
C GLU A 171 11.74 -9.51 -25.89
N GLY A 172 11.74 -9.18 -24.59
CA GLY A 172 11.63 -7.79 -24.11
C GLY A 172 10.19 -7.33 -23.84
N GLU A 173 9.17 -8.09 -24.23
CA GLU A 173 7.78 -7.83 -23.86
C GLU A 173 7.60 -8.00 -22.34
N ARG A 174 7.09 -6.96 -21.69
CA ARG A 174 6.96 -6.88 -20.23
C ARG A 174 5.50 -6.92 -19.81
N LEU A 175 5.20 -7.80 -18.86
CA LEU A 175 3.87 -7.90 -18.25
C LEU A 175 3.63 -6.70 -17.31
N THR A 176 2.36 -6.30 -17.18
CA THR A 176 1.98 -5.29 -16.18
C THR A 176 1.76 -5.97 -14.84
N LEU A 177 2.59 -5.63 -13.84
CA LEU A 177 2.38 -6.07 -12.46
C LEU A 177 1.17 -5.33 -11.86
N LEU A 178 0.24 -6.09 -11.30
CA LEU A 178 -0.97 -5.59 -10.65
C LEU A 178 -0.78 -5.54 -9.12
N PRO A 179 -1.50 -4.65 -8.42
CA PRO A 179 -1.48 -4.62 -6.96
C PRO A 179 -1.96 -5.94 -6.35
N VAL A 180 -1.28 -6.37 -5.29
CA VAL A 180 -1.57 -7.60 -4.57
C VAL A 180 -1.41 -7.37 -3.08
N VAL A 181 -2.23 -8.04 -2.27
CA VAL A 181 -2.10 -8.04 -0.82
C VAL A 181 -1.83 -9.47 -0.35
N HIS A 182 -0.61 -9.74 0.09
CA HIS A 182 -0.29 -11.01 0.74
C HIS A 182 -0.57 -10.87 2.25
N THR A 183 -1.54 -11.63 2.75
CA THR A 183 -2.07 -11.49 4.12
C THR A 183 -2.71 -12.79 4.60
N THR A 184 -3.28 -12.83 5.80
CA THR A 184 -4.10 -13.96 6.26
C THR A 184 -5.53 -13.86 5.74
N PHE A 185 -6.22 -14.98 5.61
CA PHE A 185 -7.61 -15.00 5.15
C PHE A 185 -8.54 -14.18 6.06
N ALA A 186 -8.34 -14.24 7.38
CA ALA A 186 -9.08 -13.42 8.33
C ALA A 186 -8.91 -11.92 8.05
N ARG A 187 -7.67 -11.47 7.80
CA ARG A 187 -7.41 -10.06 7.48
C ARG A 187 -8.00 -9.70 6.13
N TRP A 188 -7.85 -10.54 5.11
CA TRP A 188 -8.45 -10.30 3.82
C TRP A 188 -9.97 -10.13 3.90
N LYS A 189 -10.68 -10.96 4.69
CA LYS A 189 -12.12 -10.81 4.91
C LYS A 189 -12.50 -9.52 5.65
N GLN A 190 -11.64 -9.01 6.53
CA GLN A 190 -11.87 -7.71 7.16
C GLN A 190 -11.78 -6.56 6.15
N LEU A 191 -10.86 -6.65 5.18
CA LEU A 191 -10.71 -5.67 4.11
C LEU A 191 -11.80 -5.83 3.04
N HIS A 192 -12.18 -7.07 2.73
CA HIS A 192 -13.09 -7.44 1.64
C HIS A 192 -14.05 -8.57 2.07
N PRO A 193 -15.13 -8.25 2.81
CA PRO A 193 -16.06 -9.26 3.33
C PRO A 193 -16.81 -10.02 2.24
N ASP A 194 -16.99 -9.41 1.06
CA ASP A 194 -17.66 -10.00 -0.10
C ASP A 194 -16.72 -10.83 -1.00
N THR A 195 -15.48 -11.11 -0.55
CA THR A 195 -14.49 -11.83 -1.34
C THR A 195 -14.96 -13.22 -1.77
N GLN A 196 -14.58 -13.58 -2.99
CA GLN A 196 -14.62 -14.95 -3.48
C GLN A 196 -13.30 -15.64 -3.14
N VAL A 197 -13.30 -16.96 -2.98
CA VAL A 197 -12.13 -17.79 -2.68
C VAL A 197 -12.01 -18.84 -3.76
N VAL A 198 -10.82 -18.97 -4.35
CA VAL A 198 -10.56 -19.99 -5.38
C VAL A 198 -10.53 -21.39 -4.77
N GLU A 199 -11.19 -22.33 -5.45
CA GLU A 199 -11.27 -23.74 -5.04
C GLU A 199 -10.08 -24.55 -5.58
N PHE A 200 -9.51 -25.39 -4.72
CA PHE A 200 -8.40 -26.25 -5.09
C PHE A 200 -8.88 -27.37 -6.03
N GLY A 201 -8.00 -27.84 -6.92
CA GLY A 201 -8.30 -28.97 -7.81
C GLY A 201 -9.26 -28.67 -8.96
N THR A 202 -9.71 -27.43 -9.13
CA THR A 202 -10.53 -26.96 -10.27
C THR A 202 -9.66 -26.29 -11.35
N GLY A 203 -10.20 -26.07 -12.56
CA GLY A 203 -9.44 -25.41 -13.64
C GLY A 203 -8.30 -26.26 -14.22
N LEU A 204 -8.42 -27.59 -14.15
CA LEU A 204 -7.42 -28.57 -14.58
C LEU A 204 -7.84 -29.36 -15.84
N GLU A 205 -8.90 -28.92 -16.53
CA GLU A 205 -9.53 -29.61 -17.66
C GLU A 205 -8.57 -29.81 -18.83
N ARG A 206 -7.57 -28.94 -18.96
CA ARG A 206 -6.49 -29.03 -19.95
C ARG A 206 -5.62 -30.29 -19.75
N TYR A 207 -5.52 -30.79 -18.52
CA TYR A 207 -4.66 -31.92 -18.18
C TYR A 207 -5.37 -33.26 -18.32
N GLY A 208 -4.60 -34.32 -18.55
CA GLY A 208 -5.14 -35.67 -18.56
C GLY A 208 -5.72 -36.09 -17.20
N THR A 209 -6.64 -37.06 -17.21
CA THR A 209 -7.41 -37.51 -16.03
C THR A 209 -6.52 -37.92 -14.86
N ARG A 210 -5.31 -38.44 -15.13
CA ARG A 210 -4.34 -38.80 -14.09
C ARG A 210 -3.93 -37.59 -13.23
N ILE A 211 -3.69 -36.44 -13.85
CA ILE A 211 -3.33 -35.20 -13.14
C ILE A 211 -4.55 -34.68 -12.39
N GLN A 212 -5.70 -34.58 -13.06
CA GLN A 212 -6.93 -34.13 -12.42
C GLN A 212 -7.25 -34.96 -11.16
N THR A 213 -7.14 -36.29 -11.24
CA THR A 213 -7.35 -37.18 -10.07
C THR A 213 -6.26 -37.01 -9.00
N ALA A 214 -5.01 -36.74 -9.38
CA ALA A 214 -3.92 -36.53 -8.41
C ALA A 214 -4.11 -35.25 -7.59
N TYR A 215 -4.75 -34.24 -8.18
CA TYR A 215 -5.00 -32.92 -7.59
C TYR A 215 -6.45 -32.73 -7.10
N ALA A 216 -7.26 -33.80 -7.08
CA ALA A 216 -8.65 -33.74 -6.63
C ALA A 216 -8.83 -33.84 -5.10
N ASP A 217 -7.78 -34.16 -4.34
CA ASP A 217 -7.83 -34.35 -2.89
C ASP A 217 -7.10 -33.22 -2.16
N GLU A 218 -7.85 -32.19 -1.76
CA GLU A 218 -7.34 -30.97 -1.13
C GLU A 218 -6.57 -31.23 0.17
N LEU A 219 -6.98 -32.24 0.95
CA LEU A 219 -6.34 -32.62 2.22
C LEU A 219 -4.91 -33.12 2.04
N ARG A 220 -4.52 -33.47 0.82
CA ARG A 220 -3.16 -33.89 0.51
C ARG A 220 -2.22 -32.70 0.32
N PHE A 221 -2.76 -31.51 0.11
CA PHE A 221 -2.06 -30.31 -0.34
C PHE A 221 -2.11 -29.16 0.68
N ASP A 222 -2.63 -29.44 1.88
CA ASP A 222 -2.62 -28.55 3.05
C ASP A 222 -1.21 -28.31 3.64
N ARG A 223 -0.21 -29.09 3.18
CA ARG A 223 1.17 -29.02 3.67
C ARG A 223 2.09 -28.38 2.65
N TYR A 224 3.00 -27.56 3.17
CA TYR A 224 4.09 -27.02 2.39
C TYR A 224 4.99 -28.13 1.82
N PRO A 225 5.24 -28.18 0.50
CA PRO A 225 5.86 -29.32 -0.17
C PRO A 225 7.36 -29.51 0.14
N TYR A 226 8.04 -28.48 0.66
CA TYR A 226 9.49 -28.50 0.88
C TYR A 226 9.88 -28.58 2.36
N GLY A 227 9.03 -29.15 3.22
CA GLY A 227 9.36 -29.39 4.63
C GLY A 227 9.65 -28.12 5.41
N ASP A 228 10.82 -28.05 6.07
CA ASP A 228 11.28 -26.89 6.85
C ASP A 228 11.97 -25.81 6.01
N TYR A 229 12.01 -25.95 4.68
CA TYR A 229 12.79 -25.08 3.80
C TYR A 229 12.54 -23.59 4.05
N ARG A 230 11.28 -23.15 4.23
CA ARG A 230 10.94 -21.73 4.45
C ARG A 230 11.55 -21.13 5.71
N THR A 231 11.84 -21.96 6.71
CA THR A 231 12.32 -21.53 8.03
C THR A 231 13.78 -21.94 8.26
N ASN A 232 14.43 -22.61 7.30
CA ASN A 232 15.79 -23.11 7.44
C ASN A 232 16.76 -22.29 6.60
N ASP A 233 17.30 -21.21 7.15
CA ASP A 233 18.20 -20.27 6.45
C ASP A 233 19.53 -20.88 5.98
N SER A 234 19.90 -22.04 6.51
CA SER A 234 21.12 -22.75 6.15
C SER A 234 20.97 -23.66 4.92
N TYR A 235 19.76 -23.80 4.39
CA TYR A 235 19.46 -24.71 3.28
C TYR A 235 18.80 -24.02 2.09
N LEU A 236 19.41 -24.16 0.91
CA LEU A 236 18.82 -23.78 -0.37
C LEU A 236 18.75 -24.99 -1.29
N LEU A 237 17.59 -25.23 -1.91
CA LEU A 237 17.35 -26.33 -2.84
C LEU A 237 18.08 -26.10 -4.17
N PHE A 238 18.10 -24.84 -4.60
CA PHE A 238 18.78 -24.38 -5.81
C PHE A 238 19.62 -23.16 -5.47
N SER A 239 20.75 -23.01 -6.16
CA SER A 239 21.64 -21.87 -6.00
C SER A 239 21.20 -20.71 -6.89
N TRP A 240 21.54 -19.48 -6.47
CA TRP A 240 21.53 -18.32 -7.35
C TRP A 240 22.43 -18.55 -8.57
N THR A 241 22.06 -17.92 -9.67
CA THR A 241 22.68 -18.14 -10.99
C THR A 241 23.21 -16.86 -11.62
N THR A 242 22.64 -15.69 -11.31
CA THR A 242 23.02 -14.41 -11.94
C THR A 242 24.01 -13.61 -11.08
N SER A 243 23.73 -13.44 -9.80
CA SER A 243 24.55 -12.68 -8.85
C SER A 243 24.60 -13.40 -7.49
N THR A 244 25.47 -12.95 -6.58
CA THR A 244 25.51 -13.46 -5.20
C THR A 244 24.83 -12.46 -4.28
N PRO A 245 23.83 -12.85 -3.46
CA PRO A 245 23.16 -11.93 -2.55
C PRO A 245 24.07 -11.51 -1.39
N ASP A 246 23.91 -10.27 -0.90
CA ASP A 246 24.55 -9.83 0.34
C ASP A 246 23.73 -10.31 1.54
N LEU A 247 24.23 -11.32 2.24
CA LEU A 247 23.59 -11.91 3.43
C LEU A 247 24.24 -11.41 4.73
N SER A 248 24.93 -10.27 4.71
CA SER A 248 25.57 -9.69 5.90
C SER A 248 24.60 -8.92 6.80
N VAL A 249 23.46 -8.49 6.26
CA VAL A 249 22.48 -7.63 6.95
C VAL A 249 21.26 -8.40 7.43
N PHE A 250 20.81 -9.41 6.67
CA PHE A 250 19.60 -10.18 6.92
C PHE A 250 19.87 -11.67 6.75
N ASP A 251 19.07 -12.49 7.44
CA ASP A 251 19.09 -13.93 7.24
C ASP A 251 18.60 -14.29 5.83
N THR A 252 19.02 -15.45 5.32
CA THR A 252 18.79 -15.87 3.92
C THR A 252 17.32 -15.69 3.49
N LYS A 253 16.37 -16.10 4.33
CA LYS A 253 14.93 -16.12 4.04
C LYS A 253 14.12 -15.06 4.77
N ASP A 254 14.78 -14.04 5.35
CA ASP A 254 14.08 -12.88 5.90
C ASP A 254 13.14 -12.29 4.84
N LEU A 255 11.92 -11.97 5.23
CA LEU A 255 10.93 -11.41 4.31
C LEU A 255 11.12 -9.90 4.18
N VAL A 256 11.07 -9.44 2.93
CA VAL A 256 11.01 -8.03 2.57
C VAL A 256 9.80 -7.77 1.69
N LEU A 257 9.19 -6.60 1.81
CA LEU A 257 8.38 -6.04 0.74
C LEU A 257 9.32 -5.37 -0.25
N GLY A 258 9.25 -5.78 -1.51
CA GLY A 258 9.99 -5.18 -2.59
C GLY A 258 9.12 -4.21 -3.40
N VAL A 259 9.60 -2.98 -3.58
CA VAL A 259 8.94 -1.94 -4.38
C VAL A 259 9.86 -1.52 -5.52
N CYS A 260 9.31 -1.46 -6.73
CA CYS A 260 10.00 -1.04 -7.95
C CYS A 260 9.27 0.16 -8.58
N ILE A 261 9.90 1.33 -8.66
CA ILE A 261 9.34 2.53 -9.31
C ILE A 261 10.36 3.05 -10.34
N GLY A 262 10.06 2.84 -11.63
CA GLY A 262 11.07 3.07 -12.68
C GLY A 262 12.33 2.25 -12.40
N ASP A 263 13.50 2.87 -12.41
CA ASP A 263 14.78 2.21 -12.11
C ASP A 263 15.10 2.12 -10.60
N GLU A 264 14.27 2.73 -9.76
CA GLU A 264 14.52 2.84 -8.32
C GLU A 264 13.87 1.66 -7.56
N LEU A 265 14.67 1.03 -6.72
CA LEU A 265 14.34 -0.23 -6.03
C LEU A 265 14.51 -0.04 -4.53
N ARG A 266 13.51 -0.48 -3.76
CA ARG A 266 13.58 -0.47 -2.29
C ARG A 266 13.04 -1.76 -1.69
N ALA A 267 13.79 -2.27 -0.72
CA ALA A 267 13.38 -3.34 0.18
C ALA A 267 12.93 -2.75 1.51
N TYR A 268 11.77 -3.17 1.99
CA TYR A 268 11.25 -2.89 3.34
C TYR A 268 11.28 -4.19 4.16
N PRO A 269 12.30 -4.39 5.02
CA PRO A 269 12.44 -5.62 5.79
C PRO A 269 11.37 -5.73 6.87
N PHE A 270 10.68 -6.87 6.95
CA PHE A 270 9.61 -7.09 7.93
C PHE A 270 10.14 -7.02 9.36
N SER A 271 11.38 -7.47 9.58
CA SER A 271 12.07 -7.42 10.86
C SER A 271 12.30 -6.00 11.40
N ARG A 272 12.23 -4.97 10.55
CA ARG A 272 12.40 -3.56 10.92
C ARG A 272 11.09 -2.80 11.11
N MET A 273 9.97 -3.33 10.62
CA MET A 273 8.65 -2.68 10.71
C MET A 273 7.90 -2.99 12.01
N GLY A 274 8.51 -3.72 12.95
CA GLY A 274 7.93 -4.00 14.26
C GLY A 274 6.66 -4.85 14.20
N ARG A 275 5.62 -4.48 14.97
CA ARG A 275 4.30 -5.12 14.93
C ARG A 275 3.40 -4.52 13.85
N GLN A 276 3.51 -3.21 13.67
CA GLN A 276 2.76 -2.40 12.71
C GLN A 276 3.55 -1.12 12.41
N ALA A 277 3.34 -0.55 11.21
CA ALA A 277 3.97 0.70 10.81
C ALA A 277 3.13 1.46 9.76
N VAL A 278 3.19 2.79 9.82
CA VAL A 278 2.67 3.74 8.83
C VAL A 278 3.86 4.53 8.32
N ILE A 279 4.38 4.18 7.14
CA ILE A 279 5.67 4.67 6.66
C ILE A 279 5.46 5.65 5.51
N ASN A 280 5.87 6.90 5.69
CA ASN A 280 5.91 7.91 4.64
C ASN A 280 7.25 7.89 3.94
N ASP A 281 7.25 7.67 2.63
CA ASP A 281 8.47 7.51 1.88
C ASP A 281 8.39 8.18 0.50
N GLU A 282 9.53 8.27 -0.18
CA GLU A 282 9.67 8.71 -1.56
C GLU A 282 10.66 7.80 -2.30
N LEU A 283 10.26 7.31 -3.47
CA LEU A 283 11.07 6.45 -4.33
C LEU A 283 10.78 6.78 -5.80
N GLY A 284 11.81 7.06 -6.60
CA GLY A 284 11.64 7.36 -8.02
C GLY A 284 10.69 8.55 -8.31
N GLY A 285 10.60 9.52 -7.39
CA GLY A 285 9.65 10.64 -7.48
C GLY A 285 8.20 10.29 -7.09
N GLN A 286 7.90 9.03 -6.80
CA GLN A 286 6.61 8.61 -6.26
C GLN A 286 6.57 8.85 -4.75
N SER A 287 5.58 9.60 -4.27
CA SER A 287 5.29 9.70 -2.84
C SER A 287 4.56 8.43 -2.38
N LEU A 288 5.20 7.63 -1.54
CA LEU A 288 4.74 6.31 -1.09
C LEU A 288 4.27 6.32 0.36
N LEU A 289 3.22 5.57 0.64
CA LEU A 289 2.77 5.18 1.97
C LEU A 289 2.87 3.67 2.06
N VAL A 290 3.69 3.12 2.96
CA VAL A 290 3.70 1.68 3.23
C VAL A 290 2.98 1.44 4.54
N ILE A 291 1.84 0.75 4.47
CA ILE A 291 1.14 0.23 5.64
C ILE A 291 1.65 -1.19 5.90
N TYR A 292 2.07 -1.45 7.14
CA TYR A 292 2.48 -2.76 7.59
C TYR A 292 1.72 -3.16 8.85
N GLU A 293 1.27 -4.40 8.92
CA GLU A 293 0.76 -4.99 10.14
C GLU A 293 0.86 -6.53 10.14
N GLN A 294 1.57 -7.10 11.11
CA GLN A 294 1.69 -8.55 11.33
C GLN A 294 1.92 -9.37 10.04
N GLY A 295 2.87 -8.93 9.20
CA GLY A 295 3.21 -9.60 7.95
C GLY A 295 2.33 -9.21 6.74
N THR A 296 1.32 -8.37 6.93
CA THR A 296 0.55 -7.77 5.83
C THR A 296 1.18 -6.44 5.44
N THR A 297 1.47 -6.26 4.16
CA THR A 297 2.02 -5.03 3.59
C THR A 297 1.10 -4.50 2.50
N ILE A 298 0.81 -3.20 2.54
CA ILE A 298 0.05 -2.53 1.47
C ILE A 298 0.70 -1.17 1.17
N PRO A 299 1.38 -1.03 0.02
CA PRO A 299 1.89 0.25 -0.42
C PRO A 299 0.84 1.04 -1.22
N TYR A 300 0.74 2.33 -0.96
CA TYR A 300 -0.15 3.28 -1.61
C TYR A 300 0.61 4.51 -2.10
N SER A 301 0.03 5.22 -3.08
CA SER A 301 0.39 6.61 -3.37
C SER A 301 -0.13 7.52 -2.24
N ARG A 302 0.70 8.46 -1.81
CA ARG A 302 0.29 9.54 -0.88
C ARG A 302 -0.36 10.72 -1.59
N VAL A 303 -0.45 10.70 -2.92
CA VAL A 303 -1.01 11.80 -3.69
C VAL A 303 -2.52 11.61 -3.83
N VAL A 304 -3.29 12.51 -3.23
CA VAL A 304 -4.75 12.53 -3.29
C VAL A 304 -5.18 13.88 -3.84
N GLU A 305 -5.98 13.88 -4.91
CA GLU A 305 -6.45 15.11 -5.59
C GLU A 305 -5.32 16.11 -5.93
N GLY A 306 -4.11 15.59 -6.22
CA GLY A 306 -2.92 16.38 -6.55
C GLY A 306 -2.15 16.95 -5.35
N ARG A 307 -2.56 16.66 -4.11
CA ARG A 307 -1.84 16.99 -2.87
C ARG A 307 -1.11 15.74 -2.35
N THR A 308 0.17 15.86 -2.05
CA THR A 308 0.88 14.83 -1.29
C THR A 308 0.50 14.95 0.18
N LEU A 309 -0.04 13.86 0.75
CA LEU A 309 -0.40 13.75 2.15
C LEU A 309 0.72 13.11 2.99
N THR A 310 0.71 13.37 4.28
CA THR A 310 1.64 12.82 5.26
C THR A 310 0.84 12.12 6.34
N PHE A 311 1.10 10.84 6.58
CA PHE A 311 0.29 10.00 7.44
C PHE A 311 1.00 9.64 8.74
N TYR A 312 0.23 9.43 9.79
CA TYR A 312 0.76 8.90 11.05
C TYR A 312 -0.27 7.95 11.66
N GLU A 313 0.20 7.02 12.49
CA GLU A 313 -0.66 6.06 13.18
C GLU A 313 -1.50 6.76 14.25
N VAL A 314 -2.78 6.41 14.39
CA VAL A 314 -3.64 6.97 15.44
C VAL A 314 -3.70 6.02 16.64
N GLU A 315 -3.21 6.47 17.80
CA GLU A 315 -3.23 5.71 19.06
C GLU A 315 -4.69 5.49 19.55
N GLY A 316 -5.09 4.21 19.61
CA GLY A 316 -6.45 3.78 19.99
C GLY A 316 -6.80 2.36 19.52
N SER A 317 -6.08 1.82 18.55
CA SER A 317 -6.33 0.49 17.97
C SER A 317 -5.42 -0.59 18.56
N GLY A 318 -5.41 -0.75 19.89
CA GLY A 318 -4.89 -2.01 20.48
C GLY A 318 -5.53 -3.26 19.83
N ASP A 319 -6.68 -3.07 19.17
CA ASP A 319 -7.31 -3.98 18.22
C ASP A 319 -6.90 -3.66 16.77
N LEU A 320 -6.39 -4.67 16.07
CA LEU A 320 -6.15 -4.64 14.61
C LEU A 320 -7.48 -4.51 13.84
N PRO A 321 -7.49 -3.98 12.59
CA PRO A 321 -6.38 -3.49 11.76
C PRO A 321 -5.91 -2.06 12.07
N VAL A 322 -4.73 -1.67 11.59
CA VAL A 322 -4.15 -0.31 11.67
C VAL A 322 -5.10 0.76 11.12
N TRP A 323 -5.24 1.85 11.88
CA TRP A 323 -5.87 3.09 11.49
C TRP A 323 -4.83 4.22 11.45
N PHE A 324 -4.96 5.11 10.48
CA PHE A 324 -4.01 6.20 10.29
C PHE A 324 -4.72 7.48 9.86
N GLU A 325 -4.10 8.63 10.12
CA GLU A 325 -4.66 9.94 9.82
C GLU A 325 -3.63 10.76 9.06
N ASP A 326 -4.09 11.59 8.12
CA ASP A 326 -3.20 12.52 7.44
C ASP A 326 -3.05 13.85 8.21
N VAL A 327 -1.85 14.42 8.16
CA VAL A 327 -1.50 15.67 8.83
C VAL A 327 -2.25 16.86 8.23
N GLU A 328 -2.44 16.85 6.91
CA GLU A 328 -2.91 18.00 6.15
C GLU A 328 -4.39 18.30 6.35
N THR A 329 -5.23 17.27 6.34
CA THR A 329 -6.70 17.37 6.38
C THR A 329 -7.31 16.70 7.61
N ARG A 330 -6.53 15.94 8.39
CA ARG A 330 -7.03 15.24 9.58
C ARG A 330 -8.13 14.23 9.23
N SER A 331 -8.08 13.68 8.02
CA SER A 331 -9.00 12.62 7.60
C SER A 331 -8.51 11.30 8.16
N LEU A 332 -9.43 10.49 8.69
CA LEU A 332 -9.13 9.18 9.23
C LEU A 332 -9.22 8.15 8.10
N TRP A 333 -8.23 7.28 8.02
CA TRP A 333 -8.09 6.27 6.98
C TRP A 333 -7.99 4.87 7.61
N ASN A 334 -8.58 3.89 6.95
CA ASN A 334 -8.43 2.48 7.29
C ASN A 334 -7.28 1.83 6.50
N MET A 335 -6.87 0.63 6.91
CA MET A 335 -5.82 -0.15 6.24
C MET A 335 -6.07 -0.41 4.74
N ALA A 336 -7.33 -0.40 4.29
CA ALA A 336 -7.69 -0.53 2.86
C ALA A 336 -7.46 0.76 2.05
N GLY A 337 -6.91 1.81 2.67
CA GLY A 337 -6.63 3.09 2.01
C GLY A 337 -7.89 3.93 1.79
N GLN A 338 -8.99 3.64 2.48
CA GLN A 338 -10.21 4.42 2.38
C GLN A 338 -10.27 5.47 3.49
N ALA A 339 -10.53 6.72 3.13
CA ALA A 339 -10.86 7.76 4.08
C ALA A 339 -12.29 7.53 4.61
N VAL A 340 -12.41 7.25 5.91
CA VAL A 340 -13.69 6.92 6.56
C VAL A 340 -14.32 8.13 7.27
N ASP A 341 -13.52 9.13 7.65
CA ASP A 341 -13.96 10.33 8.37
C ASP A 341 -13.09 11.53 7.98
N GLY A 342 -13.59 12.73 8.22
CA GLY A 342 -12.91 14.00 7.91
C GLY A 342 -13.13 14.50 6.47
N PRO A 343 -12.42 15.57 6.07
CA PRO A 343 -12.62 16.27 4.79
C PRO A 343 -12.51 15.39 3.54
N LEU A 344 -11.66 14.36 3.58
CA LEU A 344 -11.43 13.45 2.46
C LEU A 344 -12.33 12.21 2.52
N SER A 345 -13.29 12.12 3.45
CA SER A 345 -14.18 10.96 3.59
C SER A 345 -14.78 10.52 2.25
N GLY A 346 -14.65 9.23 1.94
CA GLY A 346 -15.03 8.62 0.66
C GLY A 346 -13.90 8.56 -0.38
N SER A 347 -12.77 9.23 -0.15
CA SER A 347 -11.56 9.10 -0.97
C SER A 347 -10.91 7.73 -0.80
N GLN A 348 -10.20 7.29 -1.83
CA GLN A 348 -9.47 6.02 -1.87
C GLN A 348 -8.03 6.29 -2.31
N LEU A 349 -7.07 5.76 -1.57
CA LEU A 349 -5.66 5.77 -1.98
C LEU A 349 -5.44 4.78 -3.13
N GLU A 350 -4.63 5.18 -4.09
CA GLU A 350 -4.19 4.33 -5.19
C GLU A 350 -3.12 3.35 -4.67
N GLN A 351 -3.39 2.04 -4.80
CA GLN A 351 -2.43 1.02 -4.40
C GLN A 351 -1.28 0.91 -5.41
N ILE A 352 -0.06 0.85 -4.91
CA ILE A 352 1.15 0.70 -5.73
C ILE A 352 1.46 -0.79 -5.88
N PRO A 353 1.70 -1.31 -7.10
CA PRO A 353 2.16 -2.69 -7.27
C PRO A 353 3.48 -2.95 -6.57
N ALA A 354 3.51 -3.98 -5.73
CA ALA A 354 4.67 -4.43 -4.98
C ALA A 354 4.46 -5.89 -4.56
N TYR A 355 5.51 -6.57 -4.12
CA TYR A 355 5.40 -7.97 -3.72
C TYR A 355 6.40 -8.35 -2.65
N ASN A 356 6.06 -9.37 -1.86
CA ASN A 356 6.95 -9.90 -0.85
C ASN A 356 8.01 -10.81 -1.49
N SER A 357 9.17 -10.92 -0.88
CA SER A 357 10.23 -11.84 -1.28
C SER A 357 11.06 -12.23 -0.08
N MET A 358 11.59 -13.45 -0.09
CA MET A 358 12.75 -13.80 0.73
C MET A 358 13.95 -12.96 0.29
N TRP A 359 14.78 -12.55 1.25
CA TRP A 359 15.88 -11.62 1.04
C TRP A 359 16.88 -12.09 0.00
N PHE A 360 17.32 -13.36 0.08
CA PHE A 360 18.27 -13.90 -0.89
C PHE A 360 17.76 -13.76 -2.32
N ALA A 361 16.46 -13.99 -2.55
CA ALA A 361 15.88 -13.92 -3.87
C ALA A 361 15.80 -12.47 -4.35
N TRP A 362 15.26 -11.56 -3.53
CA TRP A 362 15.16 -10.14 -3.85
C TRP A 362 16.52 -9.55 -4.22
N HIS A 363 17.52 -9.72 -3.35
CA HIS A 363 18.84 -9.14 -3.56
C HIS A 363 19.62 -9.81 -4.71
N THR A 364 19.37 -11.09 -5.00
CA THR A 364 20.02 -11.74 -6.15
C THR A 364 19.54 -11.14 -7.47
N TYR A 365 18.25 -10.84 -7.57
CA TYR A 365 17.73 -10.12 -8.71
C TYR A 365 18.21 -8.67 -8.67
N TRP A 366 18.02 -7.97 -7.54
CA TRP A 366 18.20 -6.52 -7.39
C TRP A 366 19.36 -6.14 -6.43
N PRO A 367 20.63 -6.41 -6.76
CA PRO A 367 21.76 -6.16 -5.85
C PRO A 367 22.01 -4.69 -5.52
N GLN A 368 21.46 -3.77 -6.32
CA GLN A 368 21.51 -2.32 -6.11
C GLN A 368 20.33 -1.78 -5.27
N THR A 369 19.43 -2.65 -4.80
CA THR A 369 18.26 -2.24 -4.02
C THR A 369 18.68 -1.37 -2.83
N SER A 370 18.00 -0.24 -2.65
CA SER A 370 18.06 0.47 -1.37
C SER A 370 17.34 -0.35 -0.30
N ILE A 371 17.77 -0.21 0.95
CA ILE A 371 17.13 -0.82 2.11
C ILE A 371 16.52 0.31 2.94
N TRP A 372 15.25 0.17 3.31
CA TRP A 372 14.62 1.09 4.25
C TRP A 372 15.16 0.86 5.68
N GLU A 373 15.59 1.94 6.33
CA GLU A 373 16.32 1.92 7.62
C GLU A 373 15.48 2.38 8.82
N GLY A 374 14.17 2.55 8.67
CA GLY A 374 13.27 2.98 9.76
C GLY A 374 12.71 4.40 9.63
N ASP A 375 13.16 5.16 8.62
CA ASP A 375 12.74 6.54 8.42
C ASP A 375 11.26 6.67 8.01
N GLY A 376 10.65 7.84 8.22
CA GLY A 376 9.31 8.15 7.71
C GLY A 376 8.13 7.66 8.55
N ILE A 377 8.40 6.98 9.68
CA ILE A 377 7.41 6.73 10.74
C ILE A 377 7.28 7.99 11.59
N ILE A 378 6.04 8.41 11.85
CA ILE A 378 5.71 9.61 12.62
C ILE A 378 5.01 9.15 13.89
N ASP A 379 5.67 9.29 15.05
CA ASP A 379 5.14 8.84 16.35
C ASP A 379 4.03 9.76 16.88
N GLU A 380 4.18 11.07 16.67
CA GLU A 380 3.15 12.06 16.93
C GLU A 380 3.16 13.05 15.75
N PRO A 381 2.00 13.41 15.16
CA PRO A 381 1.96 14.56 14.27
C PRO A 381 2.51 15.72 15.07
N LEU A 382 3.40 16.53 14.47
CA LEU A 382 3.97 17.72 15.11
C LEU A 382 2.91 18.32 16.02
N PRO A 383 3.16 18.43 17.34
CA PRO A 383 2.11 18.75 18.29
C PRO A 383 1.39 19.94 17.70
N ILE A 384 0.07 19.80 17.55
CA ILE A 384 -0.79 20.96 17.38
C ILE A 384 -0.42 21.79 18.60
N THR A 385 0.43 22.78 18.40
CA THR A 385 0.90 23.67 19.44
C THR A 385 -0.31 24.32 20.10
N ALA A 386 -1.47 24.31 19.43
CA ALA A 386 -2.81 24.47 19.96
C ALA A 386 -3.40 23.15 20.54
N VAL A 387 -3.39 23.06 21.87
CA VAL A 387 -4.14 22.05 22.62
C VAL A 387 -5.62 22.38 22.55
N LEU A 388 -6.47 21.43 22.12
CA LEU A 388 -7.92 21.54 22.25
C LEU A 388 -8.27 21.61 23.75
N GLU A 389 -8.93 22.68 24.19
CA GLU A 389 -9.37 22.81 25.57
C GLU A 389 -10.48 21.77 25.86
N PRO A 390 -10.34 20.92 26.90
CA PRO A 390 -11.41 20.01 27.30
C PRO A 390 -12.58 20.81 27.88
N GLY A 391 -13.55 21.14 27.03
CA GLY A 391 -14.85 21.70 27.39
C GLY A 391 -15.97 20.67 27.19
N ASP A 392 -17.17 20.95 27.74
CA ASP A 392 -18.39 20.09 27.73
C ASP A 392 -18.97 19.74 26.33
N GLY A 393 -18.17 19.70 25.27
CA GLY A 393 -18.59 19.36 23.90
C GLY A 393 -19.34 20.47 23.15
N ALA A 394 -19.38 21.70 23.69
CA ALA A 394 -20.00 22.82 23.02
C ALA A 394 -19.07 23.42 21.96
N VAL A 395 -19.39 23.17 20.68
CA VAL A 395 -18.71 23.80 19.54
C VAL A 395 -18.93 25.32 19.56
N PRO A 396 -17.90 26.16 19.43
CA PRO A 396 -18.05 27.61 19.39
C PRO A 396 -19.01 28.09 18.29
N SER A 397 -19.73 29.19 18.50
CA SER A 397 -20.68 29.72 17.51
C SER A 397 -20.05 30.68 16.49
N SER A 398 -18.83 31.15 16.74
CA SER A 398 -18.15 32.15 15.90
C SER A 398 -16.64 32.05 16.04
N VAL A 399 -15.92 32.43 15.00
CA VAL A 399 -14.47 32.57 15.03
C VAL A 399 -14.08 33.64 16.04
N SER A 400 -13.15 33.35 16.94
CA SER A 400 -12.63 34.34 17.91
C SER A 400 -11.14 34.14 18.16
N LEU A 401 -10.37 35.23 18.10
CA LEU A 401 -8.97 35.27 18.54
C LEU A 401 -8.88 36.09 19.82
N HIS A 402 -8.61 35.42 20.93
CA HIS A 402 -8.59 36.00 22.27
C HIS A 402 -7.28 36.74 22.54
N GLN A 403 -7.31 37.63 23.53
CA GLN A 403 -6.11 38.28 24.01
C GLN A 403 -5.21 37.28 24.75
N ASN A 404 -3.95 37.17 24.34
CA ASN A 404 -2.97 36.31 24.99
C ASN A 404 -2.80 36.66 26.47
N PHE A 405 -2.56 35.64 27.30
CA PHE A 405 -2.34 35.80 28.73
C PHE A 405 -1.14 34.94 29.22
N PRO A 406 -0.22 35.52 30.01
CA PRO A 406 -0.15 36.93 30.41
C PRO A 406 0.21 37.87 29.23
N ASN A 407 -0.10 39.16 29.35
CA ASN A 407 0.36 40.22 28.46
C ASN A 407 0.50 41.54 29.25
N PRO A 408 1.72 42.11 29.44
CA PRO A 408 3.02 41.62 28.97
C PRO A 408 3.41 40.25 29.53
N PHE A 409 4.31 39.53 28.86
CA PHE A 409 4.74 38.19 29.26
C PHE A 409 6.27 38.02 29.31
N ASN A 410 6.75 37.03 30.05
CA ASN A 410 8.17 36.69 30.18
C ASN A 410 8.39 35.21 30.59
N PRO A 411 9.07 34.38 29.78
CA PRO A 411 9.14 34.45 28.32
C PRO A 411 7.94 33.74 27.66
N THR A 412 7.00 33.17 28.43
CA THR A 412 5.89 32.37 27.90
C THR A 412 4.54 33.08 28.00
N THR A 413 3.68 32.89 27.00
CA THR A 413 2.29 33.34 26.98
C THR A 413 1.40 32.31 26.29
N ARG A 414 0.11 32.33 26.60
CA ARG A 414 -0.90 31.47 25.99
C ARG A 414 -1.82 32.29 25.11
N ILE A 415 -2.11 31.79 23.92
CA ILE A 415 -3.03 32.37 22.95
C ILE A 415 -4.22 31.42 22.85
N HIS A 416 -5.43 31.94 22.96
CA HIS A 416 -6.66 31.15 22.83
C HIS A 416 -7.37 31.57 21.55
N PHE A 417 -7.98 30.61 20.85
CA PHE A 417 -8.85 30.90 19.72
C PHE A 417 -9.95 29.85 19.55
N ASP A 418 -11.05 30.27 18.95
CA ASP A 418 -12.24 29.46 18.75
C ASP A 418 -12.52 29.29 17.26
N LEU A 419 -12.81 28.06 16.85
CA LEU A 419 -13.22 27.68 15.49
C LEU A 419 -14.64 27.10 15.53
N PRO A 420 -15.63 27.70 14.83
CA PRO A 420 -17.02 27.24 14.88
C PRO A 420 -17.32 26.06 13.96
N ARG A 421 -16.38 25.71 13.08
CA ARG A 421 -16.46 24.63 12.11
C ARG A 421 -15.06 24.17 11.76
N ASP A 422 -14.95 23.01 11.16
CA ASP A 422 -13.68 22.50 10.67
C ASP A 422 -13.19 23.34 9.49
N GLU A 423 -11.93 23.74 9.50
CA GLU A 423 -11.37 24.70 8.53
C GLU A 423 -9.83 24.64 8.50
N GLU A 424 -9.23 24.88 7.33
CA GLU A 424 -7.78 25.11 7.22
C GLU A 424 -7.42 26.50 7.78
N MET A 425 -6.45 26.55 8.69
CA MET A 425 -6.09 27.77 9.39
C MET A 425 -4.58 27.93 9.53
N ARG A 426 -4.14 29.17 9.75
CA ARG A 426 -2.76 29.51 10.06
C ARG A 426 -2.69 30.53 11.19
N LEU A 427 -1.94 30.21 12.24
CA LEU A 427 -1.60 31.11 13.33
C LEU A 427 -0.12 31.46 13.29
N THR A 428 0.20 32.73 13.02
CA THR A 428 1.58 33.19 12.82
C THR A 428 1.88 34.41 13.69
N ILE A 429 3.10 34.46 14.25
CA ILE A 429 3.64 35.62 14.96
C ILE A 429 4.50 36.46 14.03
N TYR A 430 4.31 37.77 14.08
CA TYR A 430 5.05 38.79 13.38
C TYR A 430 5.62 39.83 14.35
N ASN A 431 6.73 40.47 13.99
CA ASN A 431 7.19 41.68 14.66
C ASN A 431 6.43 42.91 14.13
N ILE A 432 6.72 44.10 14.68
CA ILE A 432 6.05 45.35 14.27
C ILE A 432 6.37 45.82 12.85
N THR A 433 7.41 45.29 12.20
CA THR A 433 7.71 45.59 10.79
C THR A 433 7.00 44.63 9.83
N GLY A 434 6.26 43.66 10.36
CA GLY A 434 5.55 42.64 9.57
C GLY A 434 6.43 41.47 9.15
N GLN A 435 7.66 41.36 9.67
CA GLN A 435 8.49 40.17 9.46
C GLN A 435 7.91 39.01 10.28
N ARG A 436 7.75 37.84 9.64
CA ARG A 436 7.37 36.61 10.33
C ARG A 436 8.46 36.19 11.31
N ILE A 437 8.05 35.90 12.53
CA ILE A 437 8.91 35.48 13.63
C ILE A 437 8.76 33.99 13.88
N ARG A 438 7.52 33.51 13.96
CA ARG A 438 7.24 32.11 14.24
C ARG A 438 5.92 31.66 13.65
N HIS A 439 5.90 30.47 13.08
CA HIS A 439 4.66 29.73 12.86
C HIS A 439 4.28 28.98 14.12
N LEU A 440 3.06 29.26 14.58
CA LEU A 440 2.52 28.65 15.77
C LEU A 440 1.72 27.42 15.35
N ALA A 441 0.62 27.58 14.62
CA ALA A 441 -0.17 26.48 14.07
C ALA A 441 -0.42 26.70 12.57
N ASP A 442 -0.53 25.63 11.79
CA ASP A 442 -0.90 25.66 10.37
C ASP A 442 -1.67 24.38 10.03
N GLY A 443 -2.45 24.39 8.95
CA GLY A 443 -3.23 23.24 8.47
C GLY A 443 -4.65 23.14 9.02
N PHE A 444 -5.28 22.00 8.75
CA PHE A 444 -6.69 21.75 9.09
C PHE A 444 -6.91 21.55 10.59
N HIS A 445 -7.90 22.26 11.14
CA HIS A 445 -8.33 22.12 12.53
C HIS A 445 -9.84 21.89 12.57
N ARG A 446 -10.28 20.98 13.46
CA ARG A 446 -11.70 20.73 13.71
C ARG A 446 -12.36 21.90 14.45
N ALA A 447 -13.68 21.93 14.49
CA ALA A 447 -14.45 22.87 15.27
C ALA A 447 -14.14 22.68 16.77
N GLY A 448 -13.77 23.75 17.46
CA GLY A 448 -13.32 23.66 18.85
C GLY A 448 -12.68 24.93 19.39
N ALA A 449 -12.41 24.91 20.70
CA ALA A 449 -11.66 25.94 21.39
C ALA A 449 -10.22 25.44 21.62
N TYR A 450 -9.25 26.27 21.27
CA TYR A 450 -7.84 25.90 21.23
C TYR A 450 -7.00 26.85 22.07
N GLN A 451 -5.95 26.32 22.69
CA GLN A 451 -4.96 27.07 23.46
C GLN A 451 -3.53 26.70 23.03
N ILE A 452 -2.75 27.70 22.64
CA ILE A 452 -1.36 27.55 22.20
C ILE A 452 -0.38 28.37 23.02
N THR A 453 0.75 27.76 23.38
CA THR A 453 1.81 28.44 24.15
C THR A 453 2.92 28.92 23.21
N TRP A 454 3.28 30.20 23.31
CA TRP A 454 4.50 30.74 22.73
C TRP A 454 5.52 31.05 23.83
N ASP A 455 6.79 30.72 23.59
CA ASP A 455 7.91 30.83 24.53
C ASP A 455 8.89 31.98 24.22
N GLY A 456 8.51 32.88 23.30
CA GLY A 456 9.35 34.01 22.91
C GLY A 456 10.56 33.60 22.06
N ARG A 457 10.47 32.48 21.32
CA ARG A 457 11.47 32.07 20.32
C ARG A 457 10.94 32.14 18.90
N ASP A 458 11.83 32.32 17.94
CA ASP A 458 11.55 32.25 16.50
C ASP A 458 11.54 30.80 15.97
N ASP A 459 11.29 30.64 14.66
CA ASP A 459 11.30 29.33 13.97
C ASP A 459 12.65 28.58 14.09
N ALA A 460 13.77 29.29 14.32
CA ALA A 460 15.09 28.69 14.50
C ALA A 460 15.39 28.35 15.98
N GLY A 461 14.40 28.47 16.86
CA GLY A 461 14.55 28.25 18.31
C GLY A 461 15.34 29.35 19.03
N SER A 462 15.67 30.44 18.35
CA SER A 462 16.42 31.56 18.91
C SER A 462 15.50 32.52 19.65
N ALA A 463 15.98 33.04 20.78
CA ALA A 463 15.19 33.91 21.64
C ALA A 463 15.03 35.30 21.02
N VAL A 464 13.79 35.78 20.86
CA VAL A 464 13.54 37.10 20.21
C VAL A 464 13.63 38.27 21.19
N ALA A 465 13.86 39.49 20.72
CA ALA A 465 14.05 40.66 21.58
C ALA A 465 12.77 41.07 22.35
N SER A 466 12.91 41.73 23.52
CA SER A 466 11.79 42.39 24.18
C SER A 466 11.16 43.43 23.26
N GLY A 467 9.83 43.50 23.22
CA GLY A 467 9.13 44.36 22.29
C GLY A 467 7.69 43.94 22.02
N ALA A 468 7.04 44.69 21.13
CA ALA A 468 5.70 44.38 20.67
C ALA A 468 5.73 43.39 19.50
N TYR A 469 4.78 42.46 19.51
CA TYR A 469 4.55 41.47 18.47
C TYR A 469 3.06 41.40 18.13
N VAL A 470 2.75 40.86 16.95
CA VAL A 470 1.39 40.62 16.48
C VAL A 470 1.25 39.14 16.19
N TYR A 471 0.22 38.49 16.74
CA TYR A 471 -0.19 37.16 16.29
C TYR A 471 -1.44 37.29 15.45
N ARG A 472 -1.51 36.49 14.39
CA ARG A 472 -2.54 36.56 13.36
C ARG A 472 -3.05 35.16 13.07
N LEU A 473 -4.37 34.99 13.18
CA LEU A 473 -5.12 33.83 12.74
C LEU A 473 -5.72 34.11 11.36
N GLU A 474 -5.38 33.28 10.39
CA GLU A 474 -5.89 33.31 9.03
C GLU A 474 -6.70 32.03 8.80
N LEU A 475 -7.96 32.14 8.41
CA LEU A 475 -8.79 31.02 7.99
C LEU A 475 -8.79 30.96 6.47
N VAL A 476 -8.29 29.87 5.90
CA VAL A 476 -8.02 29.73 4.46
C VAL A 476 -9.32 29.66 3.67
N ASP A 477 -10.29 28.86 4.11
CA ASP A 477 -11.53 28.64 3.35
C ASP A 477 -12.44 29.88 3.34
N GLN A 478 -12.52 30.64 4.44
CA GLN A 478 -13.28 31.90 4.51
C GLN A 478 -12.50 33.13 4.05
N GLY A 479 -11.17 33.06 3.98
CA GLY A 479 -10.31 34.23 3.86
C GLY A 479 -10.40 35.20 5.06
N THR A 480 -10.90 34.75 6.21
CA THR A 480 -11.04 35.59 7.41
C THR A 480 -9.69 35.75 8.09
N VAL A 481 -9.28 37.00 8.36
CA VAL A 481 -8.02 37.30 9.05
C VAL A 481 -8.29 38.09 10.32
N THR A 482 -7.88 37.55 11.47
CA THR A 482 -7.98 38.22 12.78
C THR A 482 -6.59 38.35 13.39
N SER A 483 -6.29 39.48 14.03
CA SER A 483 -4.99 39.70 14.67
C SER A 483 -5.10 40.41 16.01
N ARG A 484 -4.10 40.20 16.87
CA ARG A 484 -4.00 40.79 18.20
C ARG A 484 -2.54 41.11 18.51
N ARG A 485 -2.33 42.05 19.43
CA ARG A 485 -1.01 42.51 19.86
C ARG A 485 -0.61 41.87 21.18
N MET A 486 0.68 41.61 21.36
CA MET A 486 1.29 41.14 22.60
C MET A 486 2.61 41.84 22.86
N VAL A 487 3.05 41.89 24.13
CA VAL A 487 4.28 42.54 24.55
C VAL A 487 5.16 41.56 25.33
N LEU A 488 6.35 41.28 24.81
CA LEU A 488 7.39 40.50 25.50
C LEU A 488 8.25 41.46 26.33
N ALA A 489 8.34 41.20 27.63
CA ALA A 489 9.13 41.99 28.58
C ALA A 489 10.11 41.07 29.31
N ARG A 490 11.27 40.81 28.70
CA ARG A 490 12.37 40.08 29.35
C ARG A 490 13.12 40.91 30.38
#